data_AF-A0A7C2MJH9-F1
#
_entry.id   AF-A0A7C2MJH9-F1
#
_cell.length_a   1.000
_cell.length_b   1.000
_cell.length_c   1.000
_cell.angle_alpha   90.00
_cell.angle_beta   90.00
_cell.angle_gamma   90.00
#
_symmetry.space_group_name_H-M   'P 1'
#
loop_
_entity.id
_entity.type
_entity.pdbx_description
1 polymer ?
#
loop_
_entity_poly.entity_id
_entity_poly.type
_entity_poly.pdbx_seq_one_letter_code
_entity_poly.pdbx_strand_id
1 'polypeptide(L)'
;MRRSARSFVSSLLFILLPAVESVGTTEQNRSEKELLDIENRMTSAYLSKDLGAFFQNVDEELSVFHASNPYRIDDRQTVHDALKTFYKYSAATGLYKVQPRVQIYGDAAVVTYHF
;
A
#
# COMPACT_ATOMS: atom_id res chain seq x y z
N MET A 1 24.10 -22.30 62.83
CA MET A 1 22.77 -22.95 62.70
C MET A 1 21.95 -22.22 61.64
N ARG A 2 21.52 -22.93 60.57
CA ARG A 2 20.50 -22.58 59.54
C ARG A 2 20.74 -21.24 58.78
N ARG A 3 20.76 -21.17 57.45
CA ARG A 3 19.76 -21.66 56.50
C ARG A 3 20.37 -21.90 55.11
N SER A 4 19.96 -23.02 54.53
CA SER A 4 19.99 -23.35 53.10
C SER A 4 18.91 -22.60 52.31
N ALA A 5 19.20 -22.19 51.08
CA ALA A 5 18.27 -22.15 49.93
C ALA A 5 19.05 -21.64 48.71
N ARG A 6 19.62 -22.54 47.90
CA ARG A 6 19.05 -23.07 46.64
C ARG A 6 19.16 -22.09 45.47
N SER A 7 20.10 -22.42 44.59
CA SER A 7 20.22 -21.96 43.21
C SER A 7 18.87 -21.90 42.51
N PHE A 8 18.54 -20.76 41.90
CA PHE A 8 17.50 -20.65 40.89
C PHE A 8 18.19 -20.33 39.56
N VAL A 9 18.66 -21.40 38.91
CA VAL A 9 19.14 -21.38 37.53
C VAL A 9 17.96 -21.75 36.65
N SER A 10 17.82 -21.01 35.56
CA SER A 10 17.12 -21.38 34.31
C SER A 10 15.63 -21.67 34.39
N SER A 11 14.84 -20.79 33.77
CA SER A 11 13.91 -21.14 32.68
C SER A 11 13.16 -19.89 32.23
N LEU A 12 13.85 -18.93 31.62
CA LEU A 12 13.19 -18.04 30.65
C LEU A 12 13.12 -18.82 29.36
N LEU A 13 12.11 -19.69 29.32
CA LEU A 13 11.74 -20.45 28.15
C LEU A 13 11.43 -19.44 27.04
N PHE A 14 12.27 -19.46 26.01
CA PHE A 14 12.05 -18.83 24.72
C PHE A 14 10.64 -19.19 24.22
N ILE A 15 9.69 -18.27 24.39
CA ILE A 15 8.56 -18.20 23.48
C ILE A 15 9.01 -17.27 22.35
N LEU A 16 9.98 -17.76 21.56
CA LEU A 16 10.02 -17.41 20.14
C LEU A 16 8.75 -18.02 19.57
N LEU A 17 7.65 -17.26 19.61
CA LEU A 17 6.65 -17.43 18.57
C LEU A 17 7.44 -17.27 17.27
N PRO A 18 7.53 -18.28 16.39
CA PRO A 18 7.77 -17.93 15.02
C PRO A 18 6.57 -17.06 14.67
N ALA A 19 6.82 -15.76 14.53
CA ALA A 19 6.06 -14.99 13.57
C ALA A 19 6.26 -15.77 12.27
N VAL A 20 5.33 -16.69 11.99
CA VAL A 20 5.14 -17.22 10.65
C VAL A 20 4.60 -16.01 9.90
N GLU A 21 5.50 -15.06 9.58
CA GLU A 21 5.39 -14.32 8.36
C GLU A 21 5.26 -15.43 7.32
N SER A 22 4.02 -15.61 6.85
CA SER A 22 3.73 -16.35 5.65
C SER A 22 4.62 -15.75 4.57
N VAL A 23 5.82 -16.30 4.40
CA VAL A 23 6.69 -16.06 3.27
C VAL A 23 5.84 -16.55 2.10
N GLY A 24 5.21 -15.61 1.40
CA GLY A 24 4.30 -15.90 0.30
C GLY A 24 4.97 -16.88 -0.66
N THR A 25 4.14 -17.69 -1.32
CA THR A 25 4.67 -18.58 -2.37
C THR A 25 5.43 -17.74 -3.42
N THR A 26 6.39 -18.33 -4.13
CA THR A 26 7.14 -17.59 -5.17
C THR A 26 6.21 -16.93 -6.21
N GLU A 27 5.07 -17.56 -6.50
CA GLU A 27 4.03 -16.99 -7.36
C GLU A 27 3.33 -15.80 -6.71
N GLN A 28 2.94 -15.90 -5.43
CA GLN A 28 2.36 -14.78 -4.69
C GLN A 28 3.32 -13.58 -4.67
N ASN A 29 4.61 -13.81 -4.36
CA ASN A 29 5.61 -12.74 -4.35
C ASN A 29 5.78 -12.07 -5.73
N ARG A 30 5.57 -12.83 -6.83
CA ARG A 30 5.62 -12.28 -8.19
C ARG A 30 4.39 -11.42 -8.49
N SER A 31 3.19 -11.90 -8.18
CA SER A 31 1.95 -11.14 -8.38
C SER A 31 1.90 -9.87 -7.54
N GLU A 32 2.34 -9.95 -6.28
CA GLU A 32 2.46 -8.77 -5.40
C GLU A 32 3.42 -7.73 -6.00
N LYS A 33 4.59 -8.17 -6.48
CA LYS A 33 5.54 -7.29 -7.15
C LYS A 33 4.95 -6.61 -8.38
N GLU A 34 4.23 -7.36 -9.22
CA GLU A 34 3.60 -6.82 -10.42
C GLU A 34 2.57 -5.72 -10.10
N LEU A 35 1.75 -5.95 -9.09
CA LEU A 35 0.76 -4.96 -8.62
C LEU A 35 1.43 -3.70 -8.06
N LEU A 36 2.51 -3.85 -7.29
CA LEU A 36 3.31 -2.73 -6.82
C LEU A 36 4.02 -1.98 -7.95
N ASP A 37 4.47 -2.68 -8.98
CA ASP A 37 5.07 -2.06 -10.16
C ASP A 37 4.04 -1.25 -10.97
N ILE A 38 2.80 -1.73 -11.10
CA ILE A 38 1.68 -0.97 -11.70
C ILE A 38 1.44 0.31 -10.90
N GLU A 39 1.29 0.19 -9.59
CA GLU A 39 1.00 1.34 -8.72
C GLU A 39 2.18 2.34 -8.71
N ASN A 40 3.43 1.87 -8.75
CA ASN A 40 4.61 2.71 -8.97
C ASN A 40 4.58 3.47 -10.30
N ARG A 41 4.14 2.84 -11.40
CA ARG A 41 3.97 3.52 -12.68
C ARG A 41 2.89 4.60 -12.60
N MET A 42 1.75 4.30 -11.97
CA MET A 42 0.67 5.27 -11.76
C MET A 42 1.13 6.48 -10.92
N THR A 43 1.81 6.22 -9.80
CA THR A 43 2.41 7.28 -8.98
C THR A 43 3.41 8.12 -9.78
N SER A 44 4.26 7.48 -10.59
CA SER A 44 5.25 8.20 -11.41
C SER A 44 4.57 9.10 -12.44
N ALA A 45 3.50 8.62 -13.09
CA ALA A 45 2.70 9.40 -14.02
C ALA A 45 1.98 10.57 -13.33
N TYR A 46 1.50 10.35 -12.10
CA TYR A 46 0.92 11.43 -11.29
C TYR A 46 1.96 12.53 -10.99
N LEU A 47 3.15 12.13 -10.54
CA LEU A 47 4.23 13.06 -10.20
C LEU A 47 4.78 13.82 -11.42
N SER A 48 4.84 13.17 -12.58
CA SER A 48 5.27 13.79 -13.84
C SER A 48 4.17 14.61 -14.53
N LYS A 49 2.97 14.68 -13.94
CA LYS A 49 1.77 15.34 -14.48
C LYS A 49 1.33 14.78 -15.85
N ASP A 50 1.62 13.51 -16.11
CA ASP A 50 1.21 12.82 -17.33
C ASP A 50 -0.15 12.15 -17.13
N LEU A 51 -1.23 12.87 -17.47
CA LEU A 51 -2.59 12.34 -17.37
C LEU A 51 -2.81 11.12 -18.28
N GLY A 52 -2.19 11.10 -19.46
CA GLY A 52 -2.33 9.98 -20.39
C GLY A 52 -1.80 8.70 -19.78
N ALA A 53 -0.55 8.73 -19.30
CA ALA A 53 0.08 7.60 -18.64
C ALA A 53 -0.63 7.20 -17.33
N PHE A 54 -1.15 8.18 -16.57
CA PHE A 54 -1.89 7.90 -15.34
C PHE A 54 -3.16 7.08 -15.63
N PHE A 55 -3.96 7.52 -16.61
CA PHE A 55 -5.25 6.92 -16.92
C PHE A 55 -5.19 5.67 -17.82
N GLN A 56 -4.01 5.28 -18.34
CA GLN A 56 -3.82 4.04 -19.11
C GLN A 56 -4.12 2.76 -18.31
N ASN A 57 -3.86 2.78 -16.99
CA ASN A 57 -4.06 1.62 -16.11
C ASN A 57 -5.30 1.76 -15.23
N VAL A 58 -6.12 2.76 -15.49
CA VAL A 58 -7.35 3.04 -14.72
C VAL A 58 -8.52 2.49 -15.52
N ASP A 59 -9.47 1.86 -14.84
CA ASP A 59 -10.70 1.35 -15.46
C ASP A 59 -11.66 2.50 -15.86
N GLU A 60 -12.58 2.23 -16.78
CA GLU A 60 -13.64 3.18 -17.14
C GLU A 60 -14.63 3.38 -15.97
N GLU A 61 -14.88 2.33 -15.18
CA GLU A 61 -15.79 2.32 -14.03
C GLU A 61 -15.10 2.74 -12.71
N LEU A 62 -14.01 3.52 -12.77
CA LEU A 62 -13.31 4.02 -11.58
C LEU A 62 -14.27 4.75 -10.63
N SER A 63 -14.18 4.41 -9.35
CA SER A 63 -14.83 5.13 -8.24
C SER A 63 -13.79 5.55 -7.21
N VAL A 64 -13.76 6.85 -6.85
CA VAL A 64 -12.82 7.41 -5.87
C VAL A 64 -13.57 8.06 -4.72
N PHE A 65 -13.10 7.76 -3.50
CA PHE A 65 -13.55 8.39 -2.27
C PHE A 65 -12.46 9.30 -1.73
N HIS A 66 -12.86 10.46 -1.22
CA HIS A 66 -11.95 11.43 -0.61
C HIS A 66 -12.25 11.59 0.87
N ALA A 67 -11.23 11.48 1.73
CA ALA A 67 -11.40 11.65 3.17
C ALA A 67 -11.95 13.04 3.55
N SER A 68 -11.63 14.07 2.76
CA SER A 68 -12.10 15.44 2.97
C SER A 68 -13.57 15.66 2.58
N ASN A 69 -14.16 14.74 1.81
CA ASN A 69 -15.58 14.80 1.43
C ASN A 69 -16.16 13.38 1.33
N PRO A 70 -16.48 12.74 2.46
CA PRO A 70 -16.87 11.33 2.52
C PRO A 70 -18.25 11.03 1.91
N TYR A 71 -19.01 12.06 1.55
CA TYR A 71 -20.35 11.92 0.96
C TYR A 71 -20.35 11.98 -0.58
N ARG A 72 -19.17 12.15 -1.19
CA ARG A 72 -19.02 12.25 -2.64
C ARG A 72 -18.14 11.12 -3.16
N ILE A 73 -18.63 10.46 -4.21
CA ILE A 73 -17.88 9.47 -4.99
C ILE A 73 -17.60 10.12 -6.33
N ASP A 74 -16.32 10.30 -6.65
CA ASP A 74 -15.89 10.88 -7.92
C ASP A 74 -15.65 9.75 -8.92
N ASP A 75 -16.22 9.89 -10.12
CA ASP A 75 -16.00 8.99 -11.25
C ASP A 75 -14.71 9.32 -12.00
N ARG A 76 -14.35 8.49 -12.99
CA ARG A 76 -13.15 8.71 -13.82
C ARG A 76 -13.06 10.10 -14.43
N GLN A 77 -14.15 10.62 -15.00
CA GLN A 77 -14.16 11.92 -15.67
C GLN A 77 -13.97 13.06 -14.68
N THR A 78 -14.62 12.99 -13.53
CA THR A 78 -14.50 13.94 -12.43
C THR A 78 -13.07 13.99 -11.90
N VAL A 79 -12.44 12.82 -11.68
CA VAL A 79 -11.03 12.73 -11.27
C VAL A 79 -10.12 13.30 -12.34
N HIS A 80 -10.36 13.00 -13.61
CA HIS A 80 -9.57 13.52 -14.73
C HIS A 80 -9.59 15.06 -14.78
N ASP A 81 -10.77 15.67 -14.70
CA ASP A 81 -10.93 17.12 -14.76
C ASP A 81 -10.36 17.81 -13.52
N ALA A 82 -10.48 17.18 -12.35
CA ALA A 82 -9.86 17.64 -11.12
C ALA A 82 -8.33 17.62 -11.22
N LEU A 83 -7.73 16.52 -11.69
CA LEU A 83 -6.27 16.41 -11.87
C LEU A 83 -5.76 17.38 -12.94
N LYS A 84 -6.47 17.54 -14.05
CA LYS A 84 -6.14 18.52 -15.10
C LYS A 84 -6.10 19.95 -14.54
N THR A 85 -7.08 20.30 -13.71
CA THR A 85 -7.13 21.59 -13.03
C THR A 85 -5.98 21.71 -12.03
N PHE A 86 -5.78 20.71 -11.18
CA PHE A 86 -4.71 20.68 -10.18
C PHE A 86 -3.32 20.86 -10.81
N TYR A 87 -2.99 20.10 -11.87
CA TYR A 87 -1.70 20.16 -12.55
C TYR A 87 -1.37 21.50 -13.18
N LYS A 88 -2.40 22.26 -13.62
CA LYS A 88 -2.25 23.61 -14.14
C LYS A 88 -1.75 24.60 -13.09
N TYR A 89 -2.08 24.37 -11.82
CA TYR A 89 -1.81 25.32 -10.73
C TYR A 89 -0.81 24.80 -9.69
N SER A 90 -0.43 23.52 -9.72
CA SER A 90 0.51 22.94 -8.76
C SER A 90 1.97 23.12 -9.19
N ALA A 91 2.88 23.22 -8.21
CA ALA A 91 4.32 23.04 -8.44
C ALA A 91 4.65 21.53 -8.49
N ALA A 92 5.89 21.19 -8.86
CA ALA A 92 6.37 19.81 -8.71
C ALA A 92 6.36 19.43 -7.22
N THR A 93 5.79 18.26 -6.90
CA THR A 93 5.71 17.73 -5.54
C THR A 93 6.42 16.39 -5.46
N GLY A 94 6.97 16.05 -4.29
CA GLY A 94 7.38 14.68 -3.98
C GLY A 94 6.22 13.91 -3.35
N LEU A 95 6.17 12.60 -3.58
CA LEU A 95 5.22 11.68 -2.95
C LEU A 95 5.98 10.40 -2.64
N TYR A 96 6.01 9.99 -1.37
CA TYR A 96 6.76 8.82 -0.91
C TYR A 96 5.79 7.83 -0.27
N LYS A 97 5.76 6.60 -0.80
CA LYS A 97 4.90 5.54 -0.28
C LYS A 97 5.59 4.81 0.86
N VAL A 98 4.92 4.72 2.00
CA VAL A 98 5.42 4.06 3.20
C VAL A 98 4.61 2.79 3.46
N GLN A 99 5.33 1.68 3.69
CA GLN A 99 4.77 0.36 4.01
C GLN A 99 3.70 -0.13 3.02
N PRO A 100 4.01 -0.25 1.71
CA PRO A 100 3.08 -0.82 0.75
C PRO A 100 2.76 -2.27 1.11
N ARG A 101 1.48 -2.64 1.01
CA ARG A 101 0.98 -4.01 1.22
C ARG A 101 0.00 -4.37 0.11
N VAL A 102 0.02 -5.64 -0.27
CA VAL A 102 -0.89 -6.22 -1.26
C VAL A 102 -1.66 -7.37 -0.60
N GLN A 103 -2.97 -7.40 -0.82
CA GLN A 103 -3.85 -8.48 -0.38
C GLN A 103 -4.62 -9.00 -1.60
N ILE A 104 -4.41 -10.25 -1.98
CA ILE A 104 -4.99 -10.86 -3.19
C ILE A 104 -6.24 -11.66 -2.82
N TYR A 105 -7.32 -11.46 -3.57
CA TYR A 105 -8.64 -12.07 -3.42
C TYR A 105 -9.11 -12.64 -4.77
N GLY A 106 -8.58 -13.80 -5.16
CA GLY A 106 -8.89 -14.40 -6.47
C GLY A 106 -8.33 -13.56 -7.60
N ASP A 107 -9.20 -12.95 -8.40
CA ASP A 107 -8.87 -12.04 -9.51
C ASP A 107 -8.75 -10.57 -9.10
N ALA A 108 -9.15 -10.23 -7.87
CA ALA A 108 -9.03 -8.89 -7.32
C ALA A 108 -7.83 -8.77 -6.37
N ALA A 109 -7.30 -7.56 -6.20
CA ALA A 109 -6.30 -7.26 -5.19
C ALA A 109 -6.53 -5.88 -4.57
N VAL A 110 -6.22 -5.75 -3.29
CA VAL A 110 -6.23 -4.49 -2.55
C VAL A 110 -4.79 -4.09 -2.27
N VAL A 111 -4.40 -2.90 -2.74
CA VAL A 111 -3.09 -2.30 -2.46
C VAL A 111 -3.28 -1.16 -1.46
N THR A 112 -2.53 -1.20 -0.36
CA THR A 112 -2.58 -0.16 0.68
C THR A 112 -1.18 0.39 0.94
N TYR A 113 -1.07 1.70 1.15
CA TYR A 113 0.16 2.38 1.55
C TYR A 113 -0.18 3.68 2.30
N HIS A 114 0.82 4.26 2.94
CA HIS A 114 0.74 5.59 3.55
C HIS A 114 1.53 6.62 2.73
N PHE A 115 1.12 7.88 2.77
CA PHE A 115 1.82 9.04 2.20
C PHE A 115 2.33 9.98 3.28
#